data_AF-A0A4Y3WBC1-F1
#
_entry.id   AF-A0A4Y3WBC1-F1
#
_cell.length_a   1.000
_cell.length_b   1.000
_cell.length_c   1.000
_cell.angle_alpha   90.00
_cell.angle_beta   90.00
_cell.angle_gamma   90.00
#
_symmetry.space_group_name_H-M   'P 1'
#
loop_
_entity.id
_entity.type
_entity.pdbx_description
1 polymer ?
#
loop_
_entity_poly.entity_id
_entity_poly.type
_entity_poly.pdbx_seq_one_letter_code
_entity_poly.pdbx_strand_id
1 'polypeptide(L)'
;MRQVMKVHALKVSLVLLAVLLWSSVPAVRPASAQVNFDRPGADYLRVPLRSGDPVDCGLACERDRRCRAWSFSYPNERSETAVCWLKNALPPRIANRCCVSGVRGAGVIERRIGPVETSTDRSGGDYRNFEIRKDERADADQVCRHACDADSKCRAWTYVRSGYAGKAARCFLKKEIKPPHRRPGFTSGVVR
;
A
#
# COMPACT_ATOMS: atom_id res chain seq x y z
N MET A 1 -41.45 49.83 -16.49
CA MET A 1 -41.45 48.73 -15.48
C MET A 1 -41.32 47.33 -16.08
N ARG A 2 -42.15 46.91 -17.06
CA ARG A 2 -42.14 45.54 -17.61
C ARG A 2 -40.81 45.08 -18.25
N GLN A 3 -40.05 45.98 -18.87
CA GLN A 3 -38.81 45.66 -19.57
C GLN A 3 -37.63 45.41 -18.61
N VAL A 4 -37.61 46.12 -17.47
CA VAL A 4 -36.60 45.94 -16.40
C VAL A 4 -36.78 44.58 -15.70
N MET A 5 -38.04 44.18 -15.44
CA MET A 5 -38.36 42.87 -14.84
C MET A 5 -37.92 41.69 -15.73
N LYS A 6 -38.06 41.80 -17.05
CA LYS A 6 -37.61 40.76 -18.00
C LYS A 6 -36.08 40.59 -18.00
N VAL A 7 -35.33 41.69 -17.91
CA VAL A 7 -33.84 41.64 -17.88
C VAL A 7 -33.33 41.06 -16.55
N HIS A 8 -33.97 41.38 -15.42
CA HIS A 8 -33.64 40.75 -14.14
C HIS A 8 -33.96 39.25 -14.11
N ALA A 9 -35.11 38.83 -14.65
CA ALA A 9 -35.47 37.42 -14.76
C ALA A 9 -34.47 36.63 -15.64
N LEU A 10 -34.02 37.21 -16.77
CA LEU A 10 -33.04 36.58 -17.65
C LEU A 10 -31.66 36.44 -16.98
N LYS A 11 -31.21 37.48 -16.24
CA LYS A 11 -29.95 37.46 -15.49
C LYS A 11 -29.98 36.46 -14.33
N VAL A 12 -31.09 36.39 -13.59
CA VAL A 12 -31.27 35.41 -12.50
C VAL A 12 -31.29 33.99 -13.05
N SER A 13 -31.94 33.76 -14.20
CA SER A 13 -31.98 32.45 -14.86
C SER A 13 -30.60 32.02 -15.38
N LEU A 14 -29.80 32.95 -15.93
CA LEU A 14 -28.42 32.66 -16.36
C LEU A 14 -27.48 32.34 -15.18
N VAL A 15 -27.63 33.06 -14.06
CA VAL A 15 -26.85 32.80 -12.83
C VAL A 15 -27.24 31.46 -12.21
N LEU A 16 -28.54 31.12 -12.17
CA LEU A 16 -29.01 29.81 -11.69
C LEU A 16 -28.52 28.66 -12.57
N LEU A 17 -28.52 28.81 -13.91
CA LEU A 17 -27.95 27.84 -14.83
C LEU A 17 -26.43 27.67 -14.65
N ALA A 18 -25.69 28.76 -14.42
CA ALA A 18 -24.25 28.71 -14.16
C ALA A 18 -23.91 28.04 -12.81
N VAL A 19 -24.72 28.28 -11.77
CA VAL A 19 -24.56 27.63 -10.45
C VAL A 19 -24.88 26.14 -10.53
N LEU A 20 -25.92 25.76 -11.26
CA LEU A 20 -26.27 24.35 -11.50
C LEU A 20 -25.19 23.59 -12.31
N LEU A 21 -24.52 24.28 -13.25
CA LEU A 21 -23.40 23.74 -14.02
C LEU A 21 -22.10 23.58 -13.21
N TRP A 22 -21.94 24.28 -12.09
CA TRP A 22 -20.75 24.13 -11.21
C TRP A 22 -20.88 22.97 -10.21
N SER A 23 -22.09 22.55 -9.89
CA SER A 23 -22.37 21.46 -8.93
C SER A 23 -22.08 20.04 -9.47
N SER A 24 -21.71 19.89 -10.74
CA SER A 24 -21.57 18.58 -11.40
C SER A 24 -20.13 18.17 -11.75
N VAL A 25 -19.09 18.75 -11.11
CA VAL A 25 -17.72 18.27 -11.31
C VAL A 25 -17.58 16.90 -10.63
N PRO A 26 -17.37 15.79 -11.38
CA PRO A 26 -17.15 14.50 -10.76
C PRO A 26 -15.84 14.53 -9.98
N ALA A 27 -15.89 14.20 -8.69
CA ALA A 27 -14.70 14.05 -7.87
C ALA A 27 -13.86 12.88 -8.40
N VAL A 28 -12.77 13.18 -9.12
CA VAL A 28 -11.78 12.17 -9.52
C VAL A 28 -11.05 11.72 -8.25
N ARG A 29 -11.40 10.53 -7.76
CA ARG A 29 -10.64 9.91 -6.66
C ARG A 29 -9.36 9.30 -7.23
N PRO A 30 -8.18 9.62 -6.69
CA PRO A 30 -6.96 8.96 -7.10
C PRO A 30 -7.11 7.45 -6.82
N ALA A 31 -6.80 6.63 -7.82
CA ALA A 31 -6.73 5.20 -7.61
C ALA A 31 -5.62 4.91 -6.60
N SER A 32 -5.83 3.95 -5.71
CA SER A 32 -4.83 3.52 -4.73
C SER A 32 -4.54 2.05 -4.90
N ALA A 33 -3.26 1.69 -4.80
CA ALA A 33 -2.83 0.30 -4.78
C ALA A 33 -3.38 -0.41 -3.55
N GLN A 34 -3.57 -1.72 -3.69
CA GLN A 34 -4.26 -2.56 -2.73
C GLN A 34 -3.27 -3.59 -2.19
N VAL A 35 -2.87 -3.43 -0.93
CA VAL A 35 -2.05 -4.41 -0.23
C VAL A 35 -2.85 -5.67 0.06
N ASN A 36 -2.20 -6.83 0.01
CA ASN A 36 -2.81 -8.14 0.21
C ASN A 36 -3.86 -8.51 -0.85
N PHE A 37 -3.70 -8.04 -2.08
CA PHE A 37 -4.52 -8.43 -3.22
C PHE A 37 -3.64 -8.74 -4.43
N ASP A 38 -4.02 -9.78 -5.16
CA ASP A 38 -3.50 -10.10 -6.48
C ASP A 38 -4.60 -9.98 -7.54
N ARG A 39 -4.21 -9.82 -8.80
CA ARG A 39 -5.08 -9.79 -9.98
C ARG A 39 -4.56 -10.82 -11.00
N PRO A 40 -4.83 -12.12 -10.83
CA PRO A 40 -4.18 -13.14 -11.65
C PRO A 40 -4.56 -13.04 -13.13
N GLY A 41 -3.57 -13.28 -14.01
CA GLY A 41 -3.75 -13.32 -15.45
C GLY A 41 -3.54 -11.97 -16.16
N ALA A 42 -3.72 -11.99 -17.49
CA ALA A 42 -3.45 -10.87 -18.40
C ALA A 42 -2.01 -10.31 -18.35
N ASP A 43 -1.08 -11.10 -17.82
CA ASP A 43 0.34 -10.77 -17.71
C ASP A 43 0.98 -10.75 -19.09
N TYR A 44 1.60 -9.63 -19.46
CA TYR A 44 2.39 -9.54 -20.69
C TYR A 44 3.87 -9.28 -20.44
N LEU A 45 4.23 -8.86 -19.22
CA LEU A 45 5.63 -8.64 -18.85
C LEU A 45 5.87 -9.02 -17.39
N ARG A 46 6.95 -9.77 -17.16
CA ARG A 46 7.47 -10.15 -15.85
C ARG A 46 8.82 -9.46 -15.62
N VAL A 47 8.90 -8.62 -14.60
CA VAL A 47 10.10 -7.82 -14.29
C VAL A 47 10.59 -8.14 -12.88
N PRO A 48 11.79 -8.72 -12.70
CA PRO A 48 12.41 -8.83 -11.38
C PRO A 48 12.74 -7.45 -10.81
N LEU A 49 12.35 -7.17 -9.57
CA LEU A 49 12.62 -5.90 -8.88
C LEU A 49 13.58 -6.11 -7.71
N ARG A 50 14.79 -5.55 -7.84
CA ARG A 50 15.81 -5.59 -6.78
C ARG A 50 15.48 -4.70 -5.59
N SER A 51 14.72 -3.63 -5.79
CA SER A 51 14.29 -2.73 -4.72
C SER A 51 13.35 -3.41 -3.72
N GLY A 52 12.61 -4.43 -4.16
CA GLY A 52 11.54 -5.02 -3.37
C GLY A 52 10.42 -4.03 -3.07
N ASP A 53 10.27 -2.97 -3.87
CA ASP A 53 9.29 -1.91 -3.62
C ASP A 53 8.12 -1.99 -4.61
N PRO A 54 6.87 -2.16 -4.15
CA PRO A 54 5.70 -2.14 -5.04
C PRO A 54 5.52 -0.79 -5.77
N VAL A 55 6.05 0.32 -5.24
CA VAL A 55 6.01 1.64 -5.90
C VAL A 55 6.64 1.56 -7.28
N ASP A 56 7.78 0.87 -7.42
CA ASP A 56 8.49 0.75 -8.69
C ASP A 56 7.68 -0.02 -9.74
N CYS A 57 6.88 -1.00 -9.30
CA CYS A 57 5.98 -1.74 -10.19
C CYS A 57 4.84 -0.86 -10.71
N GLY A 58 4.25 -0.04 -9.84
CA GLY A 58 3.25 0.95 -10.22
C GLY A 58 3.80 1.97 -11.22
N LEU A 59 4.98 2.53 -10.95
CA LEU A 59 5.66 3.47 -11.86
C LEU A 59 6.01 2.83 -13.21
N ALA A 60 6.42 1.57 -13.23
CA ALA A 60 6.66 0.84 -14.47
C ALA A 60 5.37 0.72 -15.31
N CYS A 61 4.23 0.41 -14.66
CA CYS A 61 2.93 0.38 -15.33
C CYS A 61 2.50 1.75 -15.85
N GLU A 62 2.76 2.84 -15.12
CA GLU A 62 2.42 4.19 -15.56
C GLU A 62 3.16 4.58 -16.84
N ARG A 63 4.44 4.17 -16.95
CA ARG A 63 5.33 4.45 -18.08
C ARG A 63 5.04 3.59 -19.32
N ASP A 64 4.47 2.39 -19.19
CA ASP A 64 4.10 1.54 -20.33
C ASP A 64 2.65 1.80 -20.77
N ARG A 65 2.47 2.26 -22.01
CA ARG A 65 1.13 2.54 -22.58
C ARG A 65 0.23 1.32 -22.68
N ARG A 66 0.79 0.11 -22.77
CA ARG A 66 0.03 -1.15 -22.82
C ARG A 66 -0.47 -1.57 -21.45
N CYS A 67 0.15 -1.07 -20.38
CA CYS A 67 -0.22 -1.45 -19.03
C CYS A 67 -1.58 -0.87 -18.66
N ARG A 68 -2.43 -1.73 -18.10
CA ARG A 68 -3.75 -1.39 -17.56
C ARG A 68 -3.85 -1.72 -16.08
N ALA A 69 -3.14 -2.75 -15.64
CA ALA A 69 -3.01 -3.12 -14.23
C ALA A 69 -1.63 -3.73 -13.96
N TRP A 70 -1.30 -3.87 -12.68
CA TRP A 70 -0.05 -4.46 -12.24
C TRP A 70 -0.26 -5.26 -10.95
N SER A 71 0.54 -6.31 -10.78
CA SER A 71 0.69 -7.01 -9.51
C SER A 71 2.16 -7.05 -9.14
N PHE A 72 2.47 -6.75 -7.89
CA PHE A 72 3.77 -6.92 -7.28
C PHE A 72 3.72 -8.11 -6.34
N SER A 73 4.62 -9.08 -6.53
CA SER A 73 4.81 -10.21 -5.62
C SER A 73 6.01 -9.95 -4.74
N TYR A 74 5.81 -10.03 -3.42
CA TYR A 74 6.87 -9.97 -2.44
C TYR A 74 7.89 -11.11 -2.67
N PRO A 75 9.19 -10.88 -2.35
CA PRO A 75 10.14 -11.96 -2.24
C PRO A 75 9.69 -12.94 -1.13
N ASN A 76 10.19 -14.16 -1.21
CA ASN A 76 9.87 -15.24 -0.30
C ASN A 76 11.01 -16.27 -0.26
N GLU A 77 10.84 -17.34 0.52
CA GLU A 77 11.86 -18.39 0.68
C GLU A 77 12.30 -19.07 -0.62
N ARG A 78 11.43 -19.12 -1.64
CA ARG A 78 11.72 -19.74 -2.94
C ARG A 78 12.32 -18.76 -3.94
N SER A 79 12.13 -17.45 -3.72
CA SER A 79 12.64 -16.41 -4.61
C SER A 79 12.94 -15.15 -3.80
N GLU A 80 14.24 -14.86 -3.65
CA GLU A 80 14.74 -13.71 -2.90
C GLU A 80 14.53 -12.38 -3.63
N THR A 81 14.00 -12.41 -4.86
CA THR A 81 13.74 -11.21 -5.67
C THR A 81 12.24 -10.99 -5.80
N ALA A 82 11.80 -9.76 -5.58
CA ALA A 82 10.42 -9.38 -5.84
C ALA A 82 10.13 -9.42 -7.34
N VAL A 83 8.88 -9.66 -7.71
CA VAL A 83 8.49 -9.72 -9.13
C VAL A 83 7.34 -8.76 -9.40
N CYS A 84 7.52 -7.91 -10.39
CA CYS A 84 6.47 -7.09 -10.96
C CYS A 84 5.86 -7.76 -12.19
N TRP A 85 4.54 -7.77 -12.24
CA TRP A 85 3.75 -8.37 -13.29
C TRP A 85 2.88 -7.28 -13.93
N LEU A 86 3.26 -6.83 -15.13
CA LEU A 86 2.48 -5.84 -15.87
C LEU A 86 1.42 -6.53 -16.71
N LYS A 87 0.22 -5.95 -16.69
CA LYS A 87 -0.98 -6.55 -17.28
C LYS A 87 -1.64 -5.62 -18.28
N ASN A 88 -2.13 -6.19 -19.37
CA ASN A 88 -2.76 -5.44 -20.47
C ASN A 88 -4.29 -5.39 -20.36
N ALA A 89 -4.86 -6.02 -19.33
CA ALA A 89 -6.27 -5.95 -18.96
C ALA A 89 -6.42 -5.69 -17.44
N LEU A 90 -7.67 -5.61 -16.96
CA LEU A 90 -7.99 -5.49 -15.54
C LEU A 90 -8.64 -6.80 -15.04
N PRO A 91 -7.85 -7.83 -14.67
CA PRO A 91 -8.40 -9.00 -14.01
C PRO A 91 -9.09 -8.65 -12.69
N PRO A 92 -10.05 -9.47 -12.23
CA PRO A 92 -10.63 -9.33 -10.90
C PRO A 92 -9.55 -9.45 -9.83
N ARG A 93 -9.73 -8.70 -8.73
CA ARG A 93 -8.85 -8.81 -7.57
C ARG A 93 -9.24 -9.99 -6.68
N ILE A 94 -8.26 -10.69 -6.15
CA ILE A 94 -8.40 -11.78 -5.20
C ILE A 94 -7.54 -11.46 -3.98
N ALA A 95 -8.07 -11.71 -2.78
CA ALA A 95 -7.30 -11.52 -1.55
C ALA A 95 -6.09 -12.45 -1.56
N ASN A 96 -4.89 -11.88 -1.49
CA ASN A 96 -3.64 -12.61 -1.47
C ASN A 96 -2.52 -11.79 -0.82
N ARG A 97 -2.07 -12.22 0.36
CA ARG A 97 -1.02 -11.55 1.15
C ARG A 97 0.38 -11.63 0.52
N CYS A 98 0.56 -12.37 -0.58
CA CYS A 98 1.80 -12.35 -1.36
C CYS A 98 2.07 -11.01 -2.02
N CYS A 99 1.03 -10.18 -2.18
CA CYS A 99 1.03 -9.27 -3.29
C CYS A 99 0.39 -7.92 -2.98
N VAL A 100 0.82 -6.93 -3.75
CA VAL A 100 0.21 -5.61 -3.86
C VAL A 100 -0.21 -5.45 -5.31
N SER A 101 -1.44 -5.04 -5.56
CA SER A 101 -1.90 -4.83 -6.94
C SER A 101 -2.53 -3.45 -7.11
N GLY A 102 -2.48 -2.95 -8.34
CA GLY A 102 -3.03 -1.66 -8.69
C GLY A 102 -3.47 -1.62 -10.15
N VAL A 103 -4.36 -0.69 -10.46
CA VAL A 103 -4.63 -0.29 -11.85
C VAL A 103 -3.62 0.77 -12.26
N ARG A 104 -3.52 1.07 -13.56
CA ARG A 104 -2.67 2.18 -14.01
C ARG A 104 -3.11 3.50 -13.34
N GLY A 105 -2.15 4.28 -12.85
CA GLY A 105 -2.40 5.49 -12.07
C GLY A 105 -2.80 5.23 -10.61
N ALA A 106 -2.82 3.96 -10.17
CA ALA A 106 -2.98 3.63 -8.76
C ALA A 106 -1.64 3.74 -8.04
N GLY A 107 -1.42 4.85 -7.33
CA GLY A 107 -0.24 5.04 -6.50
C GLY A 107 -0.25 4.12 -5.27
N VAL A 108 0.93 3.73 -4.79
CA VAL A 108 1.07 3.01 -3.52
C VAL A 108 1.10 4.04 -2.39
N ILE A 109 -0.04 4.22 -1.72
CA ILE A 109 -0.14 5.11 -0.56
C ILE A 109 0.06 4.28 0.70
N GLU A 110 1.24 4.39 1.31
CA GLU A 110 1.54 3.74 2.59
C GLU A 110 0.95 4.57 3.74
N ARG A 111 0.00 4.01 4.49
CA ARG A 111 -0.56 4.68 5.67
C ARG A 111 0.47 4.62 6.81
N ARG A 112 1.16 5.73 7.06
CA ARG A 112 2.17 5.86 8.13
C ARG A 112 1.58 6.17 9.52
N ILE A 113 0.27 6.40 9.60
CA ILE A 113 -0.39 6.83 10.83
C ILE A 113 -1.36 5.73 11.26
N GLY A 114 -0.98 4.99 12.30
CA GLY A 114 -1.75 3.89 12.88
C GLY A 114 -0.93 3.10 13.90
N PRO A 115 -1.54 2.14 14.63
CA PRO A 115 -0.82 1.24 15.53
C PRO A 115 0.12 0.28 14.79
N VAL A 116 -0.09 0.12 13.48
CA VAL A 116 0.72 -0.70 12.58
C VAL A 116 1.15 0.17 11.39
N GLU A 117 2.45 0.28 11.20
CA GLU A 117 3.15 1.10 10.21
C GLU A 117 3.70 0.18 9.10
N THR A 118 3.04 0.14 7.94
CA THR A 118 3.49 -0.66 6.79
C THR A 118 4.68 0.00 6.08
N SER A 119 5.55 -0.82 5.48
CA SER A 119 6.79 -0.39 4.81
C SER A 119 7.66 0.53 5.68
N THR A 120 7.68 0.27 6.98
CA THR A 120 8.34 1.11 7.97
C THR A 120 9.17 0.24 8.90
N ASP A 121 10.43 0.63 9.08
CA ASP A 121 11.36 0.04 10.03
C ASP A 121 11.78 1.08 11.07
N ARG A 122 11.71 0.71 12.34
CA ARG A 122 12.23 1.50 13.47
C ARG A 122 13.56 0.92 13.91
N SER A 123 14.55 0.93 13.03
CA SER A 123 15.81 0.19 13.19
C SER A 123 16.57 0.56 14.47
N GLY A 124 17.08 -0.44 15.18
CA GLY A 124 17.84 -0.28 16.41
C GLY A 124 16.99 -0.40 17.68
N GLY A 125 17.66 -0.52 18.83
CA GLY A 125 16.98 -0.78 20.11
C GLY A 125 16.44 -2.20 20.23
N ASP A 126 16.79 -3.09 19.31
CA ASP A 126 16.44 -4.51 19.32
C ASP A 126 17.15 -5.23 20.48
N TYR A 127 16.39 -5.96 21.29
CA TYR A 127 16.95 -6.77 22.38
C TYR A 127 16.57 -8.25 22.27
N ARG A 128 15.55 -8.57 21.47
CA ARG A 128 15.10 -9.93 21.21
C ARG A 128 14.55 -10.02 19.80
N ASN A 129 14.78 -11.15 19.14
CA ASN A 129 14.16 -11.44 17.86
C ASN A 129 13.89 -12.94 17.72
N PHE A 130 12.91 -13.29 16.89
CA PHE A 130 12.51 -14.67 16.65
C PHE A 130 11.96 -14.84 15.22
N GLU A 131 11.96 -16.07 14.73
CA GLU A 131 11.39 -16.42 13.43
C GLU A 131 9.89 -16.64 13.53
N ILE A 132 9.13 -16.18 12.54
CA ILE A 132 7.69 -16.39 12.45
C ILE A 132 7.44 -17.64 11.61
N ARG A 133 6.67 -18.58 12.18
CA ARG A 133 6.34 -19.85 11.54
C ARG A 133 5.50 -19.63 10.30
N LYS A 134 5.59 -20.54 9.32
CA LYS A 134 4.94 -20.36 8.01
C LYS A 134 3.43 -20.19 8.11
N ASP A 135 2.80 -20.95 8.99
CA ASP A 135 1.38 -20.95 9.31
C ASP A 135 0.91 -19.64 9.98
N GLU A 136 1.79 -18.96 10.71
CA GLU A 136 1.47 -17.72 11.42
C GLU A 136 1.74 -16.45 10.60
N ARG A 137 2.36 -16.57 9.42
CA ARG A 137 2.77 -15.41 8.61
C ARG A 137 1.61 -14.54 8.13
N ALA A 138 0.41 -15.11 8.03
CA ALA A 138 -0.78 -14.36 7.67
C ALA A 138 -1.07 -13.24 8.67
N ASP A 139 -0.73 -13.46 9.95
CA ASP A 139 -1.00 -12.57 11.08
C ASP A 139 0.31 -12.18 11.80
N ALA A 140 1.41 -12.11 11.05
CA ALA A 140 2.74 -11.85 11.57
C ALA A 140 2.86 -10.54 12.37
N ASP A 141 2.11 -9.51 11.98
CA ASP A 141 2.02 -8.24 12.70
C ASP A 141 1.37 -8.44 14.08
N GLN A 142 0.33 -9.26 14.17
CA GLN A 142 -0.31 -9.61 15.44
C GLN A 142 0.62 -10.48 16.30
N VAL A 143 1.32 -11.44 15.71
CA VAL A 143 2.33 -12.26 16.42
C VAL A 143 3.40 -11.37 17.06
N CYS A 144 3.95 -10.43 16.30
CA CYS A 144 4.91 -9.46 16.83
C CYS A 144 4.33 -8.58 17.93
N ARG A 145 3.12 -8.08 17.71
CA ARG A 145 2.43 -7.24 18.67
C ARG A 145 2.19 -7.97 19.99
N HIS A 146 1.60 -9.16 19.96
CA HIS A 146 1.33 -9.96 21.15
C HIS A 146 2.61 -10.34 21.90
N ALA A 147 3.69 -10.69 21.18
CA ALA A 147 4.97 -10.96 21.80
C ALA A 147 5.57 -9.72 22.49
N CYS A 148 5.32 -8.54 21.94
CA CYS A 148 5.72 -7.27 22.54
C CYS A 148 4.84 -6.91 23.74
N ASP A 149 3.51 -7.00 23.61
CA ASP A 149 2.54 -6.73 24.68
C ASP A 149 2.76 -7.63 25.91
N ALA A 150 3.24 -8.87 25.70
CA ALA A 150 3.54 -9.83 26.76
C ALA A 150 4.90 -9.60 27.46
N ASP A 151 5.75 -8.71 26.94
CA ASP A 151 7.08 -8.43 27.48
C ASP A 151 7.16 -6.99 27.98
N SER A 152 7.30 -6.83 29.30
CA SER A 152 7.32 -5.51 29.96
C SER A 152 8.47 -4.59 29.51
N LYS A 153 9.52 -5.14 28.90
CA LYS A 153 10.63 -4.36 28.33
C LYS A 153 10.32 -3.84 26.93
N CYS A 154 9.33 -4.39 26.25
CA CYS A 154 9.04 -4.06 24.87
C CYS A 154 8.28 -2.75 24.74
N ARG A 155 8.75 -1.87 23.86
CA ARG A 155 8.12 -0.58 23.53
C ARG A 155 7.74 -0.48 22.06
N ALA A 156 8.41 -1.24 21.20
CA ALA A 156 8.12 -1.30 19.78
C ALA A 156 8.52 -2.66 19.21
N TRP A 157 7.98 -2.99 18.04
CA TRP A 157 8.33 -4.19 17.30
C TRP A 157 8.46 -3.89 15.81
N THR A 158 9.26 -4.69 15.13
CA THR A 158 9.33 -4.71 13.66
C THR A 158 9.23 -6.15 13.17
N TYR A 159 8.21 -6.41 12.37
CA TYR A 159 8.09 -7.60 11.53
C TYR A 159 8.81 -7.38 10.20
N VAL A 160 9.62 -8.36 9.79
CA VAL A 160 10.28 -8.39 8.49
C VAL A 160 9.78 -9.59 7.70
N ARG A 161 9.26 -9.32 6.50
CA ARG A 161 8.79 -10.38 5.59
C ARG A 161 9.95 -11.24 5.11
N SER A 162 9.66 -12.52 4.89
CA SER A 162 10.58 -13.46 4.23
C SER A 162 11.15 -12.88 2.94
N GLY A 163 12.44 -13.06 2.71
CA GLY A 163 13.14 -12.57 1.52
C GLY A 163 13.65 -11.12 1.61
N TYR A 164 13.27 -10.33 2.63
CA TYR A 164 13.78 -8.96 2.79
C TYR A 164 15.01 -8.85 3.70
N ALA A 165 15.09 -9.67 4.75
CA ALA A 165 16.24 -9.72 5.67
C ALA A 165 16.65 -11.18 5.94
N GLY A 166 16.73 -11.97 4.86
CA GLY A 166 16.97 -13.41 4.89
C GLY A 166 15.75 -14.22 4.47
N LYS A 167 15.92 -15.55 4.38
CA LYS A 167 14.88 -16.46 3.86
C LYS A 167 13.65 -16.52 4.76
N ALA A 168 13.84 -16.59 6.07
CA ALA A 168 12.75 -16.66 7.04
C ALA A 168 12.15 -15.27 7.32
N ALA A 169 10.87 -15.25 7.65
CA ALA A 169 10.22 -14.06 8.18
C ALA A 169 10.58 -13.92 9.67
N ARG A 170 10.87 -12.71 10.15
CA ARG A 170 11.36 -12.48 11.51
C ARG A 170 10.60 -11.37 12.21
N CYS A 171 10.47 -11.50 13.53
CA CYS A 171 10.03 -10.46 14.42
C CYS A 171 11.18 -9.94 15.26
N PHE A 172 11.28 -8.63 15.42
CA PHE A 172 12.27 -7.98 16.27
C PHE A 172 11.59 -7.11 17.32
N LEU A 173 11.80 -7.43 18.60
CA LEU A 173 11.29 -6.69 19.75
C LEU A 173 12.31 -5.66 20.23
N LYS A 174 11.82 -4.46 20.53
CA LYS A 174 12.64 -3.28 20.80
C LYS A 174 12.28 -2.65 22.13
N LYS A 175 13.32 -2.26 22.88
CA LYS A 175 13.18 -1.59 24.18
C LYS A 175 13.01 -0.08 24.07
N GLU A 176 13.30 0.48 22.90
CA GLU A 176 13.28 1.92 22.62
C GLU A 176 12.44 2.19 21.36
N ILE A 177 11.71 3.30 21.37
CA ILE A 177 10.93 3.76 20.22
C ILE A 177 11.85 4.61 19.33
N LYS A 178 12.46 3.99 18.32
CA LYS A 178 13.30 4.69 17.34
C LYS A 178 12.45 5.41 16.27
N PRO A 179 13.00 6.46 15.60
CA PRO A 179 12.32 7.11 14.49
C PRO A 179 11.92 6.13 13.38
N PRO A 180 10.76 6.35 12.73
CA PRO A 180 10.33 5.50 11.62
C PRO A 180 11.12 5.82 10.34
N HIS A 181 11.72 4.79 9.73
CA HIS A 181 12.37 4.85 8.43
C HIS A 181 11.58 4.06 7.40
N ARG A 182 11.39 4.62 6.20
CA ARG A 182 10.71 3.87 5.13
C ARG A 182 11.59 2.71 4.69
N ARG A 183 11.03 1.49 4.74
CA ARG A 183 11.70 0.27 4.31
C ARG A 183 10.67 -0.76 3.80
N PRO A 184 10.60 -1.02 2.47
CA PRO A 184 9.67 -1.99 1.90
C PRO A 184 9.84 -3.38 2.54
N GLY A 185 8.73 -4.08 2.77
CA GLY A 185 8.73 -5.42 3.39
C GLY A 185 8.88 -5.44 4.92
N PHE A 186 9.01 -4.28 5.55
CA PHE A 186 9.05 -4.12 7.00
C PHE A 186 7.72 -3.56 7.48
N THR A 187 7.19 -4.08 8.58
CA THR A 187 6.00 -3.56 9.24
C THR A 187 6.33 -3.37 10.70
N SER A 188 6.13 -2.18 11.25
CA SER A 188 6.43 -1.89 12.64
C SER A 188 5.18 -1.48 13.41
N GLY A 189 5.29 -1.52 14.73
CA GLY A 189 4.25 -1.02 15.63
C GLY A 189 4.87 -0.57 16.95
N VAL A 190 4.14 0.31 17.63
CA VAL A 190 4.51 0.84 18.96
C VAL A 190 3.46 0.35 19.94
N VAL A 191 3.94 -0.21 21.05
CA VAL A 191 3.11 -0.65 22.18
C VAL A 191 3.19 0.42 23.25
N ARG A 192 2.04 0.81 23.81
CA ARG A 192 1.93 1.83 24.86
C ARG A 192 1.67 1.19 26.21
#